data_AF-A0A9P8BNT6-F1
#
_entry.id   AF-A0A9P8BNT6-F1
#
_cell.length_a   1.000
_cell.length_b   1.000
_cell.length_c   1.000
_cell.angle_alpha   90.00
_cell.angle_beta   90.00
_cell.angle_gamma   90.00
#
_symmetry.space_group_name_H-M   'P 1'
#
loop_
_entity.id
_entity.type
_entity.pdbx_description
1 polymer ?
#
loop_
_entity_poly.entity_id
_entity_poly.type
_entity_poly.pdbx_seq_one_letter_code
_entity_poly.pdbx_strand_id
1 'polypeptide(L)'
;MTKGIRFLILDCPTDSTLPFYLAELKRHRVTDVVRCCEPTYSTESLLAEHILVHDWPFRDGAVPPASIIKNWLQLVDTRIVRRLHNHHHQQQQRSGSPTISEEEDDSLIPPTIAVHCVAGLGRAPILVAIALIELGMANLDAVEFIRRRRRGCFNSNQITYIDGYKRNKILKHPLGSGSEPDSSSNGSSSRSGGVVAGVKNGLSRVFRLKV
;
A
#
# COMPACT_ATOMS: atom_id res chain seq x y z
N MET A 1 -0.89 12.15 -0.49
CA MET A 1 -0.01 10.98 -0.64
C MET A 1 -0.51 9.89 0.29
N THR A 2 -0.30 8.61 -0.02
CA THR A 2 -0.32 7.57 1.03
C THR A 2 0.80 7.97 1.95
N LYS A 3 0.45 8.47 3.14
CA LYS A 3 1.46 8.73 4.15
C LYS A 3 2.18 7.37 4.35
N GLY A 4 3.50 7.32 4.44
CA GLY A 4 4.20 6.08 4.79
C GLY A 4 4.47 5.01 3.73
N ILE A 5 3.60 4.65 2.76
CA ILE A 5 3.90 3.52 1.81
C ILE A 5 3.28 3.64 0.40
N ARG A 6 3.89 3.02 -0.61
CA ARG A 6 3.36 2.90 -1.99
C ARG A 6 3.24 1.44 -2.41
N PHE A 7 2.32 1.19 -3.34
CA PHE A 7 2.14 -0.13 -3.96
C PHE A 7 2.30 -0.03 -5.47
N LEU A 8 2.87 -1.08 -6.06
CA LEU A 8 3.05 -1.24 -7.50
C LEU A 8 2.52 -2.63 -7.90
N ILE A 9 1.51 -2.70 -8.76
CA ILE A 9 1.01 -3.99 -9.29
C ILE A 9 1.63 -4.22 -10.65
N LEU A 10 2.26 -5.38 -10.84
CA LEU A 10 3.01 -5.73 -12.05
C LEU A 10 2.47 -7.00 -12.69
N ASP A 11 2.79 -7.18 -13.96
CA ASP A 11 2.74 -8.49 -14.62
C ASP A 11 3.94 -9.35 -14.21
N CYS A 12 3.85 -10.67 -14.44
CA CYS A 12 4.93 -11.59 -14.09
C CYS A 12 6.11 -11.45 -15.03
N PRO A 13 7.33 -11.19 -14.51
CA PRO A 13 8.51 -11.29 -15.33
C PRO A 13 8.92 -12.76 -15.53
N THR A 14 9.71 -12.97 -16.57
CA THR A 14 10.55 -14.15 -16.80
C THR A 14 12.01 -13.75 -16.59
N ASP A 15 12.94 -14.71 -16.52
CA ASP A 15 14.37 -14.41 -16.41
C ASP A 15 14.87 -13.50 -17.53
N SER A 16 14.36 -13.66 -18.76
CA SER A 16 14.76 -12.85 -19.91
C SER A 16 14.17 -11.45 -19.90
N THR A 17 12.98 -11.26 -19.29
CA THR A 17 12.32 -9.95 -19.23
C THR A 17 12.64 -9.17 -17.96
N LEU A 18 13.12 -9.84 -16.91
CA LEU A 18 13.39 -9.25 -15.60
C LEU A 18 14.32 -8.01 -15.65
N PRO A 19 15.35 -7.93 -16.52
CA PRO A 19 16.16 -6.72 -16.64
C PRO A 19 15.36 -5.45 -16.99
N PHE A 20 14.31 -5.57 -17.81
CA PHE A 20 13.44 -4.44 -18.13
C PHE A 20 12.58 -4.01 -16.94
N TYR A 21 12.11 -4.97 -16.14
CA TYR A 21 11.39 -4.68 -14.91
C TYR A 21 12.31 -4.04 -13.87
N LEU A 22 13.58 -4.43 -13.81
CA LEU A 22 14.53 -3.92 -12.82
C LEU A 22 14.69 -2.40 -12.90
N ALA A 23 14.74 -1.84 -14.11
CA ALA A 23 14.78 -0.40 -14.32
C ALA A 23 13.53 0.28 -13.74
N GLU A 24 12.36 -0.31 -13.94
CA GLU A 24 11.08 0.20 -13.44
C GLU A 24 10.96 0.08 -11.92
N LEU A 25 11.39 -1.06 -11.35
CA LEU A 25 11.43 -1.29 -9.92
C LEU A 25 12.33 -0.25 -9.22
N LYS A 26 13.52 0.02 -9.77
CA LYS A 26 14.43 1.06 -9.29
C LYS A 26 13.81 2.45 -9.40
N ARG A 27 13.23 2.78 -10.55
CA ARG A 27 12.53 4.06 -10.78
C ARG A 27 11.37 4.28 -9.81
N HIS A 28 10.76 3.21 -9.32
CA HIS A 28 9.72 3.27 -8.31
C HIS A 28 10.20 3.10 -6.88
N ARG A 29 11.50 2.91 -6.66
CA ARG A 29 12.10 2.66 -5.34
C ARG A 29 11.41 1.50 -4.65
N VAL A 30 11.24 0.42 -5.41
CA VAL A 30 10.71 -0.83 -4.88
C VAL A 30 11.75 -1.41 -3.94
N THR A 31 11.33 -1.72 -2.71
CA THR A 31 12.19 -2.36 -1.70
C THR A 31 11.86 -3.84 -1.52
N ASP A 32 10.67 -4.25 -1.98
CA ASP A 32 10.15 -5.61 -1.85
C ASP A 32 9.32 -5.97 -3.08
N VAL A 33 9.47 -7.20 -3.54
CA VAL A 33 8.61 -7.84 -4.53
C VAL A 33 7.88 -9.01 -3.86
N VAL A 34 6.56 -9.00 -3.91
CA VAL A 34 5.71 -10.10 -3.47
C VAL A 34 5.23 -10.88 -4.68
N ARG A 35 5.55 -12.18 -4.74
CA ARG A 35 5.10 -13.10 -5.78
C ARG A 35 3.89 -13.87 -5.26
N CYS A 36 2.72 -13.63 -5.85
CA CYS A 36 1.46 -14.29 -5.47
C CYS A 36 1.18 -15.58 -6.25
N CYS A 37 2.09 -15.97 -7.14
CA CYS A 37 2.05 -17.21 -7.91
C CYS A 37 3.34 -17.99 -7.73
N GLU A 38 3.36 -19.19 -8.28
CA GLU A 38 4.53 -20.05 -8.37
C GLU A 38 5.70 -19.25 -9.01
N PRO A 39 6.92 -19.36 -8.44
CA PRO A 39 8.11 -18.71 -9.00
C PRO A 39 8.39 -19.13 -10.44
N THR A 40 8.64 -18.15 -11.31
CA THR A 40 8.98 -18.36 -12.74
C THR A 40 10.32 -17.77 -13.14
N TYR A 41 11.06 -17.18 -12.19
CA TYR A 41 12.33 -16.50 -12.43
C TYR A 41 13.20 -16.48 -11.16
N SER A 42 14.52 -16.34 -11.33
CA SER A 42 15.51 -16.25 -10.26
C SER A 42 15.44 -14.92 -9.52
N THR A 43 15.58 -14.95 -8.20
CA THR A 43 15.55 -13.75 -7.36
C THR A 43 16.90 -13.05 -7.24
N GLU A 44 17.98 -13.65 -7.74
CA GLU A 44 19.36 -13.19 -7.55
C GLU A 44 19.59 -11.75 -8.00
N SER A 45 19.10 -11.39 -9.19
CA SER A 45 19.25 -10.03 -9.73
C SER A 45 18.44 -8.98 -8.96
N LEU A 46 17.32 -9.36 -8.33
CA LEU A 46 16.57 -8.48 -7.45
C LEU A 46 17.31 -8.28 -6.12
N LEU A 47 17.83 -9.37 -5.55
CA LEU A 47 18.58 -9.33 -4.29
C LEU A 47 19.88 -8.54 -4.41
N ALA A 48 20.57 -8.64 -5.55
CA ALA A 48 21.76 -7.86 -5.88
C ALA A 48 21.48 -6.34 -5.89
N GLU A 49 20.23 -5.93 -6.15
CA GLU A 49 19.77 -4.54 -6.11
C GLU A 49 19.08 -4.18 -4.80
N HIS A 50 19.26 -5.00 -3.76
CA HIS A 50 18.66 -4.84 -2.44
C HIS A 50 17.11 -4.85 -2.45
N ILE A 51 16.51 -5.51 -3.44
CA ILE A 51 15.06 -5.74 -3.52
C ILE A 51 14.77 -7.11 -2.93
N LEU A 52 14.10 -7.14 -1.78
CA LEU A 52 13.73 -8.40 -1.13
C LEU A 52 12.57 -9.08 -1.89
N VAL A 53 12.56 -10.41 -1.93
CA VAL A 53 11.50 -11.17 -2.60
C VAL A 53 10.75 -12.03 -1.58
N HIS A 54 9.42 -12.01 -1.65
CA HIS A 54 8.52 -12.75 -0.77
C HIS A 54 7.60 -13.65 -1.59
N ASP A 55 7.67 -14.96 -1.36
CA ASP A 55 6.90 -15.97 -2.08
C ASP A 55 5.66 -16.39 -1.30
N TRP A 56 4.49 -15.87 -1.69
CA TRP A 56 3.21 -16.17 -1.04
C TRP A 56 2.16 -16.60 -2.08
N PRO A 57 2.35 -17.77 -2.71
CA PRO A 57 1.40 -18.28 -3.68
C PRO A 57 0.08 -18.65 -3.02
N PHE A 58 -1.01 -18.35 -3.71
CA PHE A 58 -2.34 -18.88 -3.41
C PHE A 58 -3.13 -19.10 -4.69
N ARG A 59 -4.24 -19.86 -4.58
CA ARG A 59 -5.04 -20.29 -5.73
C ARG A 59 -5.58 -19.09 -6.51
N ASP A 60 -5.51 -19.17 -7.84
CA ASP A 60 -6.06 -18.12 -8.70
C ASP A 60 -7.58 -17.97 -8.52
N GLY A 61 -8.04 -16.72 -8.59
CA GLY A 61 -9.42 -16.33 -8.33
C GLY A 61 -9.92 -16.52 -6.89
N ALA A 62 -9.12 -17.11 -6.00
CA ALA A 62 -9.46 -17.26 -4.59
C ALA A 62 -9.15 -15.99 -3.80
N VAL A 63 -9.57 -16.01 -2.54
CA VAL A 63 -9.18 -15.02 -1.53
C VAL A 63 -7.88 -15.48 -0.85
N PRO A 64 -7.01 -14.56 -0.42
CA PRO A 64 -5.75 -14.93 0.23
C PRO A 64 -6.02 -15.65 1.57
N PRO A 65 -5.31 -16.74 1.86
CA PRO A 65 -5.34 -17.39 3.18
C PRO A 65 -4.96 -16.43 4.31
N ALA A 66 -5.50 -16.65 5.51
CA ALA A 66 -5.25 -15.80 6.68
C ALA A 66 -3.76 -15.65 7.02
N SER A 67 -2.96 -16.70 6.82
CA SER A 67 -1.50 -16.66 6.99
C SER A 67 -0.82 -15.70 6.03
N ILE A 68 -1.23 -15.69 4.75
CA ILE A 68 -0.70 -14.77 3.74
C ILE A 68 -1.11 -13.33 4.06
N ILE A 69 -2.37 -13.12 4.46
CA ILE A 69 -2.84 -11.79 4.88
C ILE A 69 -2.00 -11.27 6.05
N LYS A 70 -1.73 -12.12 7.05
CA LYS A 70 -0.91 -11.76 8.21
C LYS A 70 0.51 -11.37 7.79
N ASN A 71 1.18 -12.20 7.00
CA ASN A 71 2.55 -11.94 6.52
C ASN A 71 2.61 -10.65 5.69
N TRP A 72 1.64 -10.45 4.81
CA TRP A 72 1.52 -9.25 3.99
C TRP A 72 1.37 -7.99 4.82
N LEU A 73 0.44 -7.98 5.77
CA LEU A 73 0.23 -6.80 6.63
C LEU A 73 1.43 -6.54 7.54
N GLN A 74 2.11 -7.58 8.04
CA GLN A 74 3.36 -7.41 8.79
C GLN A 74 4.47 -6.79 7.94
N LEU A 75 4.58 -7.17 6.67
CA LEU A 75 5.53 -6.54 5.74
C LEU A 75 5.20 -5.07 5.52
N VAL A 76 3.92 -4.74 5.29
CA VAL A 76 3.45 -3.35 5.14
C VAL A 76 3.78 -2.52 6.39
N ASP A 77 3.47 -3.01 7.58
CA ASP A 77 3.75 -2.34 8.85
C ASP A 77 5.25 -2.11 9.05
N THR A 78 6.06 -3.15 8.77
CA THR A 78 7.54 -3.07 8.88
C THR A 78 8.12 -1.98 8.00
N ARG A 79 7.62 -1.82 6.76
CA ARG A 79 8.11 -0.78 5.83
C ARG A 79 7.65 0.62 6.22
N ILE A 80 6.47 0.76 6.81
CA ILE A 80 6.00 2.02 7.39
C ILE A 80 6.86 2.41 8.60
N VAL A 81 7.06 1.50 9.55
CA VAL A 81 7.81 1.74 10.79
C VAL A 81 9.28 2.02 10.54
N ARG A 82 9.96 1.21 9.71
CA ARG A 82 11.37 1.43 9.35
C ARG A 82 11.58 2.84 8.80
N ARG A 83 10.65 3.32 7.98
CA ARG A 83 10.70 4.68 7.44
C ARG A 83 10.59 5.74 8.55
N LEU A 84 9.64 5.58 9.47
CA LEU A 84 9.45 6.51 10.59
C LEU A 84 10.70 6.58 11.49
N HIS A 85 11.35 5.44 11.76
CA HIS A 85 12.59 5.42 12.54
C HIS A 85 13.76 6.12 11.83
N ASN A 86 13.95 5.84 10.53
CA ASN A 86 15.01 6.47 9.75
C ASN A 86 14.88 8.02 9.74
N HIS A 87 13.65 8.53 9.61
CA HIS A 87 13.38 9.96 9.61
C HIS A 87 13.65 10.62 10.98
N HIS A 88 13.31 9.97 12.10
CA HIS A 88 13.62 10.50 13.44
C HIS A 88 15.13 10.59 13.70
N HIS A 89 15.91 9.60 13.25
CA HIS A 89 17.35 9.60 13.49
C HIS A 89 18.09 10.68 12.67
N GLN A 90 17.63 10.95 11.44
CA GLN A 90 18.23 11.95 10.55
C GLN A 90 17.95 13.40 11.01
N GLN A 91 16.80 13.67 11.62
CA GLN A 91 16.48 14.99 12.18
C GLN A 91 17.31 15.34 13.43
N GLN A 92 17.71 14.35 14.23
CA GLN A 92 18.55 14.59 15.42
C GLN A 92 20.02 14.91 15.06
N GLN A 93 20.47 14.63 13.83
CA GLN A 93 21.84 14.88 13.37
C GLN A 93 21.99 16.14 12.49
N ARG A 94 20.88 16.74 12.00
CA ARG A 94 20.89 17.99 11.21
C ARG A 94 20.63 19.21 12.10
N SER A 95 21.64 19.64 12.87
CA SER A 95 21.65 20.93 13.59
C SER A 95 22.46 22.03 12.88
N GLY A 96 22.85 21.84 11.61
CA GLY A 96 23.62 22.80 10.80
C GLY A 96 22.86 23.29 9.56
N SER A 97 22.92 24.61 9.34
CA SER A 97 22.33 25.47 8.29
C SER A 97 21.83 24.82 6.96
N PRO A 98 20.66 25.23 6.43
CA PRO A 98 20.15 24.75 5.15
C PRO A 98 20.77 25.51 3.96
N THR A 99 21.69 24.89 3.23
CA THR A 99 21.95 25.27 1.84
C THR A 99 20.92 24.58 0.96
N ILE A 100 20.08 25.38 0.30
CA ILE A 100 19.03 24.94 -0.63
C ILE A 100 19.71 24.45 -1.91
N SER A 101 19.99 23.15 -2.00
CA SER A 101 19.98 22.44 -3.28
C SER A 101 18.64 21.70 -3.38
N GLU A 102 17.95 21.85 -4.50
CA GLU A 102 16.63 21.27 -4.79
C GLU A 102 16.66 19.74 -5.00
N GLU A 103 17.60 19.04 -4.34
CA GLU A 103 17.61 17.60 -4.31
C GLU A 103 16.49 17.15 -3.37
N GLU A 104 15.39 16.61 -3.92
CA GLU A 104 14.28 16.08 -3.11
C GLU A 104 14.86 15.13 -2.05
N ASP A 105 14.70 15.50 -0.78
CA ASP A 105 15.16 14.70 0.36
C ASP A 105 14.64 13.27 0.21
N ASP A 106 15.56 12.36 -0.13
CA ASP A 106 15.28 10.98 -0.51
C ASP A 106 14.47 10.26 0.58
N SER A 107 14.60 10.71 1.84
CA SER A 107 13.88 10.21 3.02
C SER A 107 12.38 10.55 3.02
N LEU A 108 11.97 11.58 2.28
CA LEU A 108 10.56 12.02 2.15
C LEU A 108 9.76 11.20 1.13
N ILE A 109 10.40 10.32 0.36
CA ILE A 109 9.69 9.45 -0.58
C ILE A 109 9.31 8.13 0.11
N PRO A 110 8.02 7.72 0.13
CA PRO A 110 7.63 6.44 0.70
C PRO A 110 8.23 5.25 -0.05
N PRO A 111 8.62 4.18 0.65
CA PRO A 111 9.02 2.92 0.03
C PRO A 111 7.87 2.35 -0.79
N THR A 112 8.21 1.60 -1.84
CA THR A 112 7.23 0.88 -2.66
C THR A 112 7.35 -0.61 -2.43
N ILE A 113 6.22 -1.29 -2.23
CA ILE A 113 6.16 -2.75 -2.35
C ILE A 113 5.52 -3.08 -3.70
N ALA A 114 6.22 -3.85 -4.52
CA ALA A 114 5.68 -4.41 -5.74
C ALA A 114 4.99 -5.74 -5.45
N VAL A 115 3.85 -5.98 -6.11
CA VAL A 115 3.08 -7.21 -5.98
C VAL A 115 2.72 -7.69 -7.37
N HIS A 116 3.03 -8.95 -7.69
CA HIS A 116 2.68 -9.53 -8.97
C HIS A 116 2.09 -10.93 -8.85
N CYS A 117 1.45 -11.35 -9.92
CA CYS A 117 0.92 -12.69 -10.12
C CYS A 117 1.42 -13.16 -11.49
N VAL A 118 0.55 -13.66 -12.39
CA VAL A 118 0.86 -14.01 -13.78
C VAL A 118 0.60 -12.80 -14.69
N ALA A 119 -0.66 -12.42 -14.84
CA ALA A 119 -1.09 -11.25 -15.62
C ALA A 119 -1.44 -10.05 -14.71
N GLY A 120 -0.89 -10.00 -13.49
CA GLY A 120 -1.17 -8.95 -12.50
C GLY A 120 -2.65 -8.76 -12.08
N LEU A 121 -3.54 -9.71 -12.43
CA LEU A 121 -4.97 -9.71 -12.10
C LEU A 121 -5.26 -10.65 -10.92
N GLY A 122 -6.39 -10.41 -10.24
CA GLY A 122 -6.91 -11.28 -9.18
C GLY A 122 -6.09 -11.21 -7.88
N ARG A 123 -4.95 -11.91 -7.83
CA ARG A 123 -4.20 -12.20 -6.59
C ARG A 123 -3.42 -11.01 -6.05
N ALA A 124 -2.69 -10.29 -6.91
CA ALA A 124 -1.97 -9.09 -6.48
C ALA A 124 -2.92 -7.94 -6.04
N PRO A 125 -3.98 -7.61 -6.81
CA PRO A 125 -4.95 -6.58 -6.44
C PRO A 125 -5.61 -6.79 -5.07
N ILE A 126 -5.96 -8.03 -4.69
CA ILE A 126 -6.67 -8.28 -3.42
C ILE A 126 -5.77 -8.04 -2.20
N LEU A 127 -4.47 -8.36 -2.27
CA LEU A 127 -3.54 -8.00 -1.21
C LEU A 127 -3.44 -6.48 -1.06
N VAL A 128 -3.32 -5.75 -2.17
CA VAL A 128 -3.30 -4.29 -2.15
C VAL A 128 -4.60 -3.73 -1.57
N ALA A 129 -5.76 -4.25 -1.93
CA ALA A 129 -7.05 -3.82 -1.37
C ALA A 129 -7.09 -3.97 0.16
N ILE A 130 -6.67 -5.14 0.67
CA ILE A 130 -6.62 -5.41 2.11
C ILE A 130 -5.70 -4.41 2.83
N ALA A 131 -4.52 -4.11 2.26
CA ALA A 131 -3.63 -3.11 2.83
C ALA A 131 -4.27 -1.72 2.85
N LEU A 132 -4.91 -1.28 1.76
CA LEU A 132 -5.60 0.01 1.71
C LEU A 132 -6.69 0.12 2.79
N ILE A 133 -7.44 -0.97 3.02
CA ILE A 133 -8.50 -1.02 4.02
C ILE A 133 -7.92 -0.95 5.44
N GLU A 134 -6.87 -1.73 5.73
CA GLU A 134 -6.18 -1.66 7.03
C GLU A 134 -5.55 -0.28 7.28
N LEU A 135 -5.16 0.43 6.21
CA LEU A 135 -4.69 1.82 6.26
C LEU A 135 -5.82 2.86 6.36
N GLY A 136 -7.08 2.43 6.43
CA GLY A 136 -8.24 3.29 6.70
C GLY A 136 -9.13 3.62 5.50
N MET A 137 -8.87 3.03 4.32
CA MET A 137 -9.80 3.16 3.18
C MET A 137 -11.06 2.32 3.41
N ALA A 138 -12.23 2.82 2.98
CA ALA A 138 -13.45 2.02 3.02
C ALA A 138 -13.36 0.85 2.01
N ASN A 139 -14.06 -0.25 2.30
CA ASN A 139 -13.95 -1.50 1.56
C ASN A 139 -14.23 -1.33 0.06
N LEU A 140 -15.40 -0.78 -0.28
CA LEU A 140 -15.78 -0.54 -1.68
C LEU A 140 -14.96 0.57 -2.34
N ASP A 141 -14.51 1.56 -1.58
CA ASP A 141 -13.59 2.60 -2.08
C ASP A 141 -12.25 1.99 -2.51
N ALA A 142 -11.74 0.98 -1.79
CA ALA A 142 -10.52 0.27 -2.16
C ALA A 142 -10.68 -0.50 -3.48
N VAL A 143 -11.83 -1.16 -3.66
CA VAL A 143 -12.17 -1.82 -4.92
C VAL A 143 -12.21 -0.81 -6.07
N GLU A 144 -12.91 0.30 -5.89
CA GLU A 144 -13.03 1.33 -6.93
C GLU A 144 -11.67 1.98 -7.24
N PHE A 145 -10.91 2.32 -6.20
CA PHE A 145 -9.61 2.96 -6.32
C PHE A 145 -8.62 2.14 -7.16
N ILE A 146 -8.60 0.81 -6.95
CA ILE A 146 -7.76 -0.11 -7.71
C ILE A 146 -8.33 -0.28 -9.13
N ARG A 147 -9.64 -0.45 -9.29
CA ARG A 147 -10.29 -0.61 -10.60
C ARG A 147 -10.11 0.57 -11.54
N ARG A 148 -10.04 1.79 -11.00
CA ARG A 148 -9.73 3.00 -11.78
C ARG A 148 -8.37 2.92 -12.49
N ARG A 149 -7.44 2.08 -12.00
CA ARG A 149 -6.09 1.88 -12.57
C ARG A 149 -5.92 0.53 -13.25
N ARG A 150 -6.58 -0.51 -12.74
CA ARG A 150 -6.59 -1.86 -13.32
C ARG A 150 -8.03 -2.35 -13.46
N ARG A 151 -8.65 -2.10 -14.60
CA ARG A 151 -10.04 -2.54 -14.86
C ARG A 151 -10.11 -4.07 -14.84
N GLY A 152 -11.23 -4.62 -14.36
CA GLY A 152 -11.46 -6.08 -14.34
C GLY A 152 -10.57 -6.88 -13.38
N CYS A 153 -9.83 -6.24 -12.48
CA CYS A 153 -8.84 -6.91 -11.63
C CYS A 153 -9.40 -7.77 -10.49
N PHE A 154 -10.71 -7.67 -10.20
CA PHE A 154 -11.40 -8.45 -9.17
C PHE A 154 -12.56 -9.23 -9.78
N ASN A 155 -12.66 -10.51 -9.41
CA ASN A 155 -13.84 -11.33 -9.66
C ASN A 155 -14.90 -11.14 -8.56
N SER A 156 -16.09 -11.71 -8.74
CA SER A 156 -17.22 -11.57 -7.79
C SER A 156 -16.90 -12.08 -6.38
N ASN A 157 -16.26 -13.25 -6.26
CA ASN A 157 -15.87 -13.82 -4.96
C ASN A 157 -14.93 -12.88 -4.17
N GLN A 158 -13.97 -12.27 -4.86
CA GLN A 158 -13.03 -11.32 -4.26
C GLN A 158 -13.72 -10.01 -3.84
N ILE A 159 -14.66 -9.49 -4.63
CA ILE A 159 -15.44 -8.30 -4.26
C ILE A 159 -16.26 -8.59 -3.00
N THR A 160 -16.97 -9.72 -2.95
CA THR A 160 -17.77 -10.12 -1.78
C THR A 160 -16.89 -10.23 -0.54
N TYR A 161 -15.70 -10.83 -0.68
CA TYR A 161 -14.74 -10.90 0.42
C TYR A 161 -14.27 -9.53 0.89
N ILE A 162 -13.91 -8.64 -0.05
CA ILE A 162 -13.45 -7.29 0.28
C ILE A 162 -14.57 -6.49 0.95
N ASP A 163 -15.79 -6.55 0.46
CA ASP A 163 -16.96 -5.87 1.03
C ASP A 163 -17.20 -6.29 2.49
N GLY A 164 -17.10 -7.59 2.78
CA GLY A 164 -17.22 -8.14 4.13
C GLY A 164 -15.97 -8.05 5.01
N TYR A 165 -14.84 -7.57 4.48
CA TYR A 165 -13.56 -7.58 5.21
C TYR A 165 -13.62 -6.65 6.43
N LYS A 166 -13.27 -7.18 7.60
CA LYS A 166 -13.16 -6.40 8.85
C LYS A 166 -11.70 -6.16 9.18
N ARG A 167 -11.38 -4.89 9.45
CA ARG A 167 -10.04 -4.47 9.88
C ARG A 167 -9.66 -5.19 11.17
N ASN A 168 -8.52 -5.88 11.14
CA ASN A 168 -8.02 -6.64 12.28
C ASN A 168 -6.92 -5.90 13.06
N LYS A 169 -6.63 -4.63 12.72
CA LYS A 169 -5.62 -3.78 13.35
C LYS A 169 -4.24 -4.46 13.45
N ILE A 170 -3.92 -5.30 12.46
CA ILE A 170 -2.61 -5.98 12.38
C ILE A 170 -1.52 -4.93 12.13
N LEU A 171 -1.85 -3.85 11.42
CA LEU A 171 -1.02 -2.66 11.33
C LEU A 171 -1.06 -1.94 12.67
N LYS A 172 0.05 -1.99 13.42
CA LYS A 172 0.18 -1.33 14.72
C LYS A 172 0.37 0.19 14.55
N HIS A 173 0.83 0.62 13.38
CA HIS A 173 1.05 2.02 13.04
C HIS A 173 0.19 2.48 11.86
N PRO A 174 -1.15 2.53 12.01
CA PRO A 174 -2.01 3.10 10.98
C PRO A 174 -1.67 4.57 10.78
N LEU A 175 -1.75 5.06 9.55
CA LEU A 175 -1.26 6.38 9.10
C LEU A 175 -2.05 7.59 9.61
N GLY A 176 -2.73 7.47 10.76
CA GLY A 176 -3.72 8.43 11.23
C GLY A 176 -4.01 8.43 12.73
N SER A 177 -3.03 8.17 13.62
CA SER A 177 -3.16 8.60 15.02
C SER A 177 -2.77 10.08 15.17
N GLY A 178 -3.53 10.96 14.51
CA GLY A 178 -3.63 12.34 14.97
C GLY A 178 -4.63 12.34 16.12
N SER A 179 -4.22 12.80 17.28
CA SER A 179 -5.08 13.07 18.42
C SER A 179 -6.27 13.95 18.02
N GLU A 180 -7.48 13.38 18.00
CA GLU A 180 -8.70 14.17 18.15
C GLU A 180 -8.68 14.73 19.58
N PRO A 181 -8.81 16.05 19.80
CA PRO A 181 -8.94 16.59 21.14
C PRO A 181 -10.27 16.13 21.74
N ASP A 182 -10.17 15.58 22.94
CA ASP A 182 -11.28 15.24 23.82
C ASP A 182 -12.24 16.43 23.97
N SER A 183 -13.51 16.23 23.67
CA SER A 183 -14.58 17.19 24.01
C SER A 183 -15.78 16.44 24.54
N SER A 184 -15.66 16.08 25.81
CA SER A 184 -16.79 15.84 26.70
C SER A 184 -17.46 17.18 27.05
N SER A 185 -18.67 17.45 26.58
CA SER A 185 -19.81 17.96 27.39
C SER A 185 -21.05 18.40 26.58
N ASN A 186 -22.17 17.75 26.92
CA ASN A 186 -23.57 18.20 27.03
C ASN A 186 -24.17 19.32 26.15
N GLY A 187 -25.38 19.05 25.64
CA GLY A 187 -26.42 20.07 25.46
C GLY A 187 -27.42 19.81 24.33
N SER A 188 -28.67 19.54 24.67
CA SER A 188 -29.82 19.33 23.79
C SER A 188 -30.28 20.60 23.04
N SER A 189 -30.74 20.48 21.79
CA SER A 189 -32.05 20.96 21.29
C SER A 189 -32.13 21.01 19.75
N SER A 190 -33.37 20.84 19.26
CA SER A 190 -33.85 20.74 17.88
C SER A 190 -33.63 21.97 16.99
N ARG A 191 -33.41 21.76 15.68
CA ARG A 191 -34.26 22.26 14.55
C ARG A 191 -33.61 22.05 13.17
N SER A 192 -34.41 21.46 12.27
CA SER A 192 -34.56 21.66 10.81
C SER A 192 -33.43 22.24 9.94
N GLY A 193 -33.14 21.50 8.86
CA GLY A 193 -33.07 22.04 7.49
C GLY A 193 -31.67 22.31 6.92
N GLY A 194 -31.38 21.69 5.76
CA GLY A 194 -30.42 22.23 4.78
C GLY A 194 -29.27 21.31 4.38
N VAL A 195 -29.41 20.70 3.19
CA VAL A 195 -28.37 20.44 2.18
C VAL A 195 -26.91 20.32 2.64
N VAL A 196 -26.34 19.12 2.54
CA VAL A 196 -24.88 18.91 2.57
C VAL A 196 -24.42 18.36 1.22
N ALA A 197 -24.01 19.28 0.35
CA ALA A 197 -23.12 18.96 -0.76
C ALA A 197 -21.67 19.00 -0.25
N GLY A 198 -20.93 17.92 -0.50
CA GLY A 198 -19.47 17.97 -0.57
C GLY A 198 -18.71 17.33 0.58
N VAL A 199 -18.28 16.07 0.40
CA VAL A 199 -16.96 15.55 0.83
C VAL A 199 -16.59 14.38 -0.09
N LYS A 200 -16.11 14.63 -1.32
CA LYS A 200 -15.61 13.56 -2.21
C LYS A 200 -14.18 13.76 -2.74
N ASN A 201 -13.51 14.87 -2.41
CA ASN A 201 -12.24 15.24 -3.06
C ASN A 201 -10.97 15.01 -2.21
N GLY A 202 -11.07 14.42 -1.01
CA GLY A 202 -9.91 14.21 -0.12
C GLY A 202 -9.20 12.86 -0.30
N LEU A 203 -9.95 11.76 -0.41
CA LEU A 203 -9.41 10.39 -0.34
C LEU A 203 -8.54 10.01 -1.55
N SER A 204 -8.87 10.53 -2.73
CA SER A 204 -8.11 10.25 -3.96
C SER A 204 -6.68 10.82 -3.93
N ARG A 205 -6.41 11.85 -3.11
CA ARG A 205 -5.06 12.39 -2.90
C ARG A 205 -4.23 11.54 -1.94
N VAL A 206 -4.87 10.74 -1.08
CA VAL A 206 -4.22 10.00 0.01
C VAL A 206 -3.67 8.66 -0.45
N PHE A 207 -3.89 8.19 -1.68
CA PHE A 207 -3.36 6.88 -2.08
C PHE A 207 -2.72 6.93 -3.47
N ARG A 208 -1.49 6.40 -3.60
CA ARG A 208 -0.77 6.29 -4.89
C ARG A 208 -0.46 4.83 -5.18
N LEU A 209 -1.29 4.26 -6.05
CA LEU A 209 -1.07 2.95 -6.67
C LEU A 209 -0.63 3.20 -8.11
N LYS A 210 0.46 2.56 -8.52
CA LYS A 210 0.84 2.44 -9.92
C LYS A 210 0.53 1.03 -10.38
N VAL A 211 -0.02 0.93 -11.57
CA VAL A 211 -0.35 -0.28 -12.30
C VAL A 211 0.20 -0.09 -13.70
#